data_AF-A0A7J3XGJ4-F1
#
_entry.id   AF-A0A7J3XGJ4-F1
#
_cell.length_a   1.000
_cell.length_b   1.000
_cell.length_c   1.000
_cell.angle_alpha   90.00
_cell.angle_beta   90.00
_cell.angle_gamma   90.00
#
_symmetry.space_group_name_H-M   'P 1'
#
loop_
_entity.id
_entity.type
_entity.pdbx_description
1 polymer ?
#
loop_
_entity_poly.entity_id
_entity_poly.type
_entity_poly.pdbx_seq_one_letter_code
_entity_poly.pdbx_strand_id
1 'polypeptide(L)'
;MQEAGSKAEWPRYLGVIVSDRIAFVRYDPRTDAWILRGPYEIRREVVVKLVEALRGLRRKPLDVEHLLRDFGPKSQHTVKLVRALYNKVVRLEEGSRAKLLFNDWARLFRQATGYRPEELEELPELAREYGISGAVNYDALIFSVHTYYALLLKLIAAEIVYLYGGGKFYRSYIAELDDAYSRRGLEGLKEALQDLESGGVFKKLMNIENFLEGDYFSWYLDVLDDELADLIAELARRLADYEVATPQLEPEFARDLLKRLYQNLVPSDLRHRLGEYYTPDWLASYLLDEVGLSLENLLRMGEEDPLKPLELRVLDPACGSGTFLVLYISRLRRYAEEHFLQDTLVSYVLNNVVGFDLNPLAVLTARTNYLMAVADLLTYATGSIEIPVYLADSIMVERRTSLVGNVYVLRTSAGDFEVPVSIVERGLLASILAEVARCLESRYSVEDFKRRLESAYKLNSGELSALAELYRKLLRLEEEGKNRVWVAVIRNAFAPILKGRFDYVVGNPPWVNWENLPEAYREASRPLWNLYGMSKVISIG
;
A
#
# COMPACT_ATOMS: atom_id res chain seq x y z
N MET A 1 -31.20 -24.87 6.16
CA MET A 1 -30.04 -25.63 6.70
C MET A 1 -29.83 -26.99 6.04
N GLN A 2 -30.85 -27.65 5.45
CA GLN A 2 -30.64 -28.90 4.69
C GLN A 2 -29.83 -28.73 3.39
N GLU A 3 -29.82 -27.53 2.79
CA GLU A 3 -29.11 -27.28 1.52
C GLU A 3 -27.59 -27.09 1.63
N ALA A 4 -27.08 -26.76 2.82
CA ALA A 4 -25.65 -26.44 2.99
C ALA A 4 -24.75 -27.68 3.11
N GLY A 5 -25.32 -28.89 3.23
CA GLY A 5 -24.59 -30.16 3.29
C GLY A 5 -23.74 -30.38 4.55
N SER A 6 -22.88 -29.43 4.93
CA SER A 6 -22.02 -29.46 6.11
C SER A 6 -21.79 -28.07 6.72
N LYS A 7 -21.37 -28.03 7.98
CA LYS A 7 -21.04 -26.79 8.71
C LYS A 7 -19.88 -26.01 8.08
N ALA A 8 -18.99 -26.68 7.35
CA ALA A 8 -17.87 -26.06 6.66
C ALA A 8 -18.31 -25.17 5.49
N GLU A 9 -19.49 -25.42 4.92
CA GLU A 9 -20.03 -24.63 3.80
C GLU A 9 -20.83 -23.40 4.26
N TRP A 10 -21.21 -23.32 5.55
CA TRP A 10 -22.04 -22.23 6.07
C TRP A 10 -21.47 -20.82 5.82
N PRO A 11 -20.14 -20.57 5.93
CA PRO A 11 -19.57 -19.25 5.63
C PRO A 11 -19.75 -18.78 4.17
N ARG A 12 -20.09 -19.69 3.25
CA ARG A 12 -20.30 -19.39 1.82
C ARG A 12 -21.70 -18.86 1.51
N TYR A 13 -22.65 -19.02 2.43
CA TYR A 13 -24.01 -18.57 2.22
C TYR A 13 -24.21 -17.16 2.76
N LEU A 14 -24.83 -16.31 1.93
CA LEU A 14 -25.40 -15.05 2.34
C LEU A 14 -26.92 -15.21 2.41
N GLY A 15 -27.47 -15.15 3.61
CA GLY A 15 -28.91 -15.06 3.83
C GLY A 15 -29.38 -13.62 3.64
N VAL A 16 -30.53 -13.45 3.00
CA VAL A 16 -31.20 -12.15 2.90
C VAL A 16 -32.62 -12.31 3.43
N ILE A 17 -33.00 -11.45 4.37
CA ILE A 17 -34.36 -11.34 4.88
C ILE A 17 -34.97 -10.08 4.28
N VAL A 18 -36.06 -10.22 3.54
CA VAL A 18 -36.77 -9.10 2.89
C VAL A 18 -38.20 -9.04 3.45
N SER A 19 -38.54 -7.91 4.06
CA SER A 19 -39.85 -7.56 4.60
C SER A 19 -40.13 -6.07 4.30
N ASP A 20 -40.77 -5.36 5.21
CA ASP A 20 -40.77 -3.89 5.35
C ASP A 20 -39.36 -3.28 5.50
N ARG A 21 -38.37 -4.11 5.87
CA ARG A 21 -36.94 -3.79 5.93
C ARG A 21 -36.11 -4.91 5.30
N ILE A 22 -34.82 -4.65 5.03
CA ILE A 22 -33.88 -5.65 4.51
C ILE A 22 -32.81 -5.95 5.58
N ALA A 23 -32.54 -7.22 5.82
CA ALA A 23 -31.42 -7.66 6.65
C ALA A 23 -30.57 -8.72 5.94
N PHE A 24 -29.28 -8.73 6.23
CA PHE A 24 -28.32 -9.70 5.71
C PHE A 24 -27.85 -10.61 6.83
N VAL A 25 -27.76 -11.90 6.57
CA VAL A 25 -27.39 -12.91 7.56
C VAL A 25 -26.20 -13.69 7.03
N ARG A 26 -25.13 -13.79 7.80
CA ARG A 26 -23.96 -14.61 7.43
C ARG A 26 -23.46 -15.39 8.62
N TYR A 27 -22.95 -16.59 8.39
CA TYR A 27 -22.34 -17.39 9.43
C TYR A 27 -20.88 -16.99 9.65
N ASP A 28 -20.53 -16.65 10.89
CA ASP A 28 -19.16 -16.39 11.32
C ASP A 28 -18.57 -17.65 11.97
N PRO A 29 -17.55 -18.28 11.35
CA PRO A 29 -16.92 -19.47 11.88
C PRO A 29 -16.07 -19.20 13.14
N ARG A 30 -15.71 -17.95 13.45
CA ARG A 30 -14.91 -17.60 14.64
C ARG A 30 -15.76 -17.58 15.90
N THR A 31 -16.97 -17.05 15.80
CA THR A 31 -17.93 -16.96 16.93
C THR A 31 -18.93 -18.12 16.93
N ASP A 32 -18.90 -18.99 15.91
CA ASP A 32 -19.87 -20.09 15.71
C ASP A 32 -21.32 -19.60 15.73
N ALA A 33 -21.58 -18.43 15.11
CA ALA A 33 -22.87 -17.76 15.17
C ALA A 33 -23.29 -17.20 13.80
N TRP A 34 -24.61 -17.09 13.58
CA TRP A 34 -25.16 -16.35 12.44
C TRP A 34 -25.28 -14.88 12.83
N ILE A 35 -24.47 -14.03 12.19
CA ILE A 35 -24.47 -12.59 12.39
C ILE A 35 -25.55 -11.97 11.50
N LEU A 36 -26.52 -11.31 12.16
CA LEU A 36 -27.53 -10.50 11.51
C LEU A 36 -27.03 -9.06 11.37
N ARG A 37 -27.03 -8.54 10.15
CA ARG A 37 -26.74 -7.14 9.82
C ARG A 37 -28.03 -6.46 9.35
N GLY A 38 -28.49 -5.46 10.09
CA GLY A 38 -29.80 -4.81 9.90
C GLY A 38 -30.75 -5.10 11.08
N PRO A 39 -32.07 -4.96 10.90
CA PRO A 39 -32.77 -4.64 9.65
C PRO A 39 -32.59 -3.17 9.26
N TYR A 40 -32.22 -2.94 8.00
CA TYR A 40 -32.05 -1.62 7.43
C TYR A 40 -33.33 -1.15 6.75
N GLU A 41 -33.64 0.15 6.87
CA GLU A 41 -34.69 0.80 6.08
C GLU A 41 -34.44 0.61 4.57
N ILE A 42 -35.51 0.45 3.79
CA ILE A 42 -35.40 0.27 2.33
C ILE A 42 -35.02 1.60 1.69
N ARG A 43 -33.71 1.86 1.67
CA ARG A 43 -33.08 3.00 1.00
C ARG A 43 -32.27 2.50 -0.19
N ARG A 44 -31.91 3.43 -1.08
CA ARG A 44 -31.16 3.13 -2.31
C ARG A 44 -29.90 2.31 -2.00
N GLU A 45 -29.18 2.67 -0.94
CA GLU A 45 -27.92 2.05 -0.53
C GLU A 45 -28.12 0.58 -0.13
N VAL A 46 -29.24 0.27 0.50
CA VAL A 46 -29.58 -1.08 0.96
C VAL A 46 -30.05 -1.97 -0.21
N VAL A 47 -30.82 -1.39 -1.14
CA VAL A 47 -31.22 -2.07 -2.39
C VAL A 47 -30.00 -2.36 -3.26
N VAL A 48 -29.02 -1.46 -3.30
CA VAL A 48 -27.75 -1.68 -4.00
C VAL A 48 -27.03 -2.90 -3.44
N LYS A 49 -26.85 -2.98 -2.11
CA LYS A 49 -26.22 -4.14 -1.45
C LYS A 49 -26.93 -5.46 -1.78
N LEU A 50 -28.25 -5.44 -1.91
CA LEU A 50 -29.04 -6.62 -2.31
C LEU A 50 -28.75 -7.04 -3.77
N VAL A 51 -28.69 -6.10 -4.70
CA VAL A 51 -28.38 -6.39 -6.11
C VAL A 51 -26.94 -6.90 -6.25
N GLU A 52 -25.99 -6.35 -5.49
CA GLU A 52 -24.61 -6.82 -5.42
C GLU A 52 -24.53 -8.26 -4.91
N ALA A 53 -25.23 -8.57 -3.82
CA ALA A 53 -25.36 -9.93 -3.30
C ALA A 53 -25.87 -10.92 -4.36
N LEU A 54 -26.88 -10.53 -5.15
CA LEU A 54 -27.44 -11.36 -6.23
C LEU A 54 -26.47 -11.54 -7.41
N ARG A 55 -25.70 -10.50 -7.78
CA ARG A 55 -24.67 -10.60 -8.82
C ARG A 55 -23.54 -11.53 -8.41
N GLY A 56 -23.15 -11.48 -7.13
CA GLY A 56 -22.12 -12.35 -6.56
C GLY A 56 -22.43 -13.84 -6.69
N LEU A 57 -23.69 -14.23 -6.85
CA LEU A 57 -24.08 -15.64 -7.04
C LEU A 57 -23.56 -16.28 -8.33
N ARG A 58 -23.17 -15.49 -9.34
CA ARG A 58 -22.61 -15.99 -10.62
C ARG A 58 -21.09 -15.95 -10.67
N ARG A 59 -20.45 -15.32 -9.68
CA ARG A 59 -19.01 -15.10 -9.62
C ARG A 59 -18.37 -16.02 -8.60
N LYS A 60 -17.07 -16.28 -8.75
CA LYS A 60 -16.28 -16.98 -7.74
C LYS A 60 -16.23 -16.10 -6.48
N PRO A 61 -16.43 -16.69 -5.28
CA PRO A 61 -16.19 -15.95 -4.05
C PRO A 61 -14.73 -15.48 -4.01
N LEU A 62 -14.50 -14.27 -3.51
CA LEU A 62 -13.15 -13.80 -3.20
C LEU A 62 -12.71 -14.46 -1.90
N ASP A 63 -12.29 -15.72 -1.97
CA ASP A 63 -11.72 -16.47 -0.85
C ASP A 63 -10.31 -16.98 -1.17
N VAL A 64 -9.60 -17.36 -0.11
CA VAL A 64 -8.20 -17.78 -0.16
C VAL A 64 -8.01 -18.99 -1.07
N GLU A 65 -8.88 -19.99 -1.00
CA GLU A 65 -8.72 -21.24 -1.73
C GLU A 65 -8.82 -21.01 -3.24
N HIS A 66 -9.85 -20.27 -3.68
CA HIS A 66 -10.04 -19.93 -5.08
C HIS A 66 -8.92 -19.04 -5.61
N LEU A 67 -8.54 -18.02 -4.85
CA LEU A 67 -7.45 -17.14 -5.27
C LEU A 67 -6.12 -17.88 -5.38
N LEU A 68 -5.78 -18.77 -4.45
CA LEU A 68 -4.56 -19.56 -4.54
C LEU A 68 -4.57 -20.52 -5.73
N ARG A 69 -5.74 -21.06 -6.07
CA ARG A 69 -5.88 -21.91 -7.26
C ARG A 69 -5.60 -21.14 -8.55
N ASP A 70 -6.14 -19.93 -8.69
CA ASP A 70 -6.10 -19.20 -9.95
C ASP A 70 -4.89 -18.25 -10.05
N PHE A 71 -4.38 -17.75 -8.91
CA PHE A 71 -3.32 -16.73 -8.80
C PHE A 71 -2.12 -17.13 -7.92
N GLY A 72 -2.14 -18.30 -7.27
CA GLY A 72 -1.02 -18.78 -6.46
C GLY A 72 0.12 -19.39 -7.29
N PRO A 73 1.22 -19.82 -6.65
CA PRO A 73 2.44 -20.28 -7.33
C PRO A 73 2.23 -21.52 -8.22
N LYS A 74 1.21 -22.33 -7.93
CA LYS A 74 0.87 -23.54 -8.70
C LYS A 74 0.02 -23.25 -9.94
N SER A 75 -0.49 -22.04 -10.10
CA SER A 75 -1.26 -21.64 -11.28
C SER A 75 -0.34 -21.56 -12.49
N GLN A 76 -0.69 -22.25 -13.58
CA GLN A 76 0.09 -22.20 -14.82
C GLN A 76 0.22 -20.78 -15.38
N HIS A 77 -0.79 -19.94 -15.16
CA HIS A 77 -0.77 -18.57 -15.60
C HIS A 77 0.23 -17.74 -14.79
N THR A 78 0.19 -17.84 -13.46
CA THR A 78 1.15 -17.22 -12.54
C THR A 78 2.57 -17.62 -12.90
N VAL A 79 2.81 -18.91 -13.15
CA VAL A 79 4.13 -19.41 -13.56
C VAL A 79 4.64 -18.74 -14.84
N LYS A 80 3.78 -18.63 -15.86
CA LYS A 80 4.16 -17.98 -17.12
C LYS A 80 4.44 -16.49 -16.93
N LEU A 81 3.57 -15.77 -16.21
CA LEU A 81 3.71 -14.33 -16.01
C LEU A 81 4.93 -13.98 -15.16
N VAL A 82 5.16 -14.67 -14.04
CA VAL A 82 6.36 -14.45 -13.21
C VAL A 82 7.63 -14.75 -14.01
N ARG A 83 7.65 -15.82 -14.80
CA ARG A 83 8.80 -16.15 -15.67
C ARG A 83 9.02 -15.08 -16.75
N ALA A 84 7.95 -14.59 -17.37
CA ALA A 84 8.05 -13.54 -18.38
C ALA A 84 8.62 -12.25 -17.76
N LEU A 85 8.11 -11.83 -16.59
CA LEU A 85 8.65 -10.71 -15.83
C LEU A 85 10.13 -10.93 -15.50
N TYR A 86 10.51 -12.09 -14.95
CA TYR A 86 11.90 -12.41 -14.65
C TYR A 86 12.83 -12.27 -15.86
N ASN A 87 12.42 -12.82 -17.00
CA ASN A 87 13.19 -12.74 -18.25
C ASN A 87 13.39 -11.30 -18.72
N LYS A 88 12.44 -10.39 -18.42
CA LYS A 88 12.61 -8.95 -18.69
C LYS A 88 13.54 -8.29 -17.67
N VAL A 89 13.40 -8.58 -16.38
CA VAL A 89 14.25 -7.99 -15.32
C VAL A 89 15.73 -8.27 -15.58
N VAL A 90 16.09 -9.51 -15.90
CA VAL A 90 17.49 -9.90 -16.13
C VAL A 90 18.10 -9.30 -17.40
N ARG A 91 17.27 -8.74 -18.29
CA ARG A 91 17.67 -8.09 -19.56
C ARG A 91 17.49 -6.57 -19.53
N LEU A 92 17.17 -5.98 -18.37
CA LEU A 92 16.99 -4.54 -18.26
C LEU A 92 18.26 -3.80 -18.68
N GLU A 93 18.09 -2.84 -19.58
CA GLU A 93 19.18 -2.01 -20.07
C GLU A 93 19.72 -1.14 -18.94
N GLU A 94 21.05 -1.09 -18.81
CA GLU A 94 21.70 -0.23 -17.84
C GLU A 94 21.37 1.25 -18.10
N GLY A 95 21.09 1.97 -17.03
CA GLY A 95 20.64 3.36 -17.11
C GLY A 95 19.18 3.55 -17.52
N SER A 96 18.41 2.51 -17.86
CA SER A 96 16.96 2.63 -18.09
C SER A 96 16.19 2.98 -16.80
N ARG A 97 14.98 3.55 -16.94
CA ARG A 97 14.07 3.80 -15.81
C ARG A 97 13.76 2.51 -15.05
N ALA A 98 13.39 1.45 -15.75
CA ALA A 98 13.11 0.14 -15.15
C ALA A 98 14.30 -0.39 -14.33
N LYS A 99 15.53 -0.27 -14.84
CA LYS A 99 16.74 -0.67 -14.09
C LYS A 99 16.96 0.20 -12.84
N LEU A 100 16.70 1.50 -12.94
CA LEU A 100 16.79 2.42 -11.81
C LEU A 100 15.81 2.06 -10.68
N LEU A 101 14.57 1.73 -11.03
CA LEU A 101 13.54 1.27 -10.09
C LEU A 101 13.93 -0.06 -9.44
N PHE A 102 14.43 -1.02 -10.22
CA PHE A 102 14.92 -2.30 -9.69
C PHE A 102 16.06 -2.09 -8.68
N ASN A 103 17.04 -1.24 -9.01
CA ASN A 103 18.19 -0.98 -8.14
C ASN A 103 17.78 -0.30 -6.83
N ASP A 104 16.85 0.67 -6.88
CA ASP A 104 16.41 1.38 -5.68
C ASP A 104 15.48 0.50 -4.83
N TRP A 105 14.63 -0.32 -5.46
CA TRP A 105 13.90 -1.37 -4.76
C TRP A 105 14.87 -2.32 -4.05
N ALA A 106 15.90 -2.82 -4.72
CA ALA A 106 16.87 -3.73 -4.11
C ALA A 106 17.60 -3.08 -2.93
N ARG A 107 17.91 -1.78 -3.02
CA ARG A 107 18.49 -1.00 -1.90
C ARG A 107 17.55 -0.97 -0.70
N LEU A 108 16.29 -0.59 -0.89
CA LEU A 108 15.28 -0.55 0.18
C LEU A 108 15.03 -1.94 0.76
N PHE A 109 14.91 -2.95 -0.11
CA PHE A 109 14.67 -4.33 0.26
C PHE A 109 15.80 -4.88 1.12
N ARG A 110 17.07 -4.64 0.75
CA ARG A 110 18.23 -5.01 1.58
C ARG A 110 18.28 -4.25 2.91
N GLN A 111 17.88 -2.98 2.93
CA GLN A 111 17.81 -2.20 4.17
C GLN A 111 16.72 -2.73 5.12
N ALA A 112 15.57 -3.12 4.59
CA ALA A 112 14.46 -3.65 5.39
C ALA A 112 14.76 -5.06 5.95
N THR A 113 15.53 -5.88 5.25
CA THR A 113 15.71 -7.31 5.55
C THR A 113 17.08 -7.70 6.09
N GLY A 114 18.13 -6.95 5.75
CA GLY A 114 19.51 -7.40 5.93
C GLY A 114 19.85 -8.72 5.21
N TYR A 115 19.05 -9.15 4.21
CA TYR A 115 19.22 -10.47 3.58
C TYR A 115 20.48 -10.58 2.72
N ARG A 116 20.97 -11.81 2.62
CA ARG A 116 21.99 -12.26 1.67
C ARG A 116 21.40 -13.42 0.87
N PRO A 117 21.31 -13.33 -0.47
CA PRO A 117 20.67 -14.36 -1.30
C PRO A 117 21.23 -15.77 -1.09
N GLU A 118 22.51 -15.88 -0.73
CA GLU A 118 23.21 -17.15 -0.51
C GLU A 118 22.73 -17.91 0.73
N GLU A 119 21.98 -17.25 1.62
CA GLU A 119 21.54 -17.80 2.89
C GLU A 119 20.05 -18.22 2.90
N LEU A 120 19.42 -18.29 1.72
CA LEU A 120 18.00 -18.65 1.54
C LEU A 120 17.87 -19.98 0.78
N GLU A 121 17.46 -21.02 1.50
CA GLU A 121 17.40 -22.40 1.01
C GLU A 121 16.19 -22.67 0.10
N GLU A 122 15.11 -21.89 0.23
CA GLU A 122 13.88 -22.09 -0.56
C GLU A 122 13.91 -21.40 -1.93
N LEU A 123 14.81 -20.42 -2.14
CA LEU A 123 14.90 -19.68 -3.42
C LEU A 123 15.23 -20.56 -4.64
N PRO A 124 16.14 -21.55 -4.57
CA PRO A 124 16.32 -22.52 -5.64
C PRO A 124 15.06 -23.32 -5.97
N GLU A 125 14.25 -23.65 -4.96
CA GLU A 125 12.99 -24.36 -5.16
C GLU A 125 11.96 -23.46 -5.84
N LEU A 126 11.79 -22.22 -5.36
CA LEU A 126 10.92 -21.22 -5.98
C LEU A 126 11.28 -20.99 -7.46
N ALA A 127 12.58 -20.88 -7.78
CA ALA A 127 13.03 -20.74 -9.16
C ALA A 127 12.58 -21.93 -10.02
N ARG A 128 12.68 -23.17 -9.50
CA ARG A 128 12.21 -24.38 -10.20
C ARG A 128 10.70 -24.39 -10.39
N GLU A 129 9.92 -23.98 -9.39
CA GLU A 129 8.46 -23.88 -9.51
C GLU A 129 8.05 -22.91 -10.63
N TYR A 130 8.75 -21.79 -10.76
CA TYR A 130 8.57 -20.86 -11.86
C TYR A 130 9.25 -21.30 -13.17
N GLY A 131 9.90 -22.46 -13.21
CA GLY A 131 10.62 -23.02 -14.36
C GLY A 131 11.77 -22.13 -14.84
N ILE A 132 12.46 -21.50 -13.90
CA ILE A 132 13.69 -20.74 -14.11
C ILE A 132 14.86 -21.66 -13.76
N SER A 133 15.81 -21.82 -14.68
CA SER A 133 16.93 -22.76 -14.56
C SER A 133 18.27 -22.10 -14.88
N GLY A 134 19.36 -22.68 -14.39
CA GLY A 134 20.73 -22.20 -14.64
C GLY A 134 21.22 -21.26 -13.54
N ALA A 135 22.02 -20.26 -13.90
CA ALA A 135 22.47 -19.23 -12.96
C ALA A 135 21.32 -18.25 -12.68
N VAL A 136 20.60 -18.47 -11.59
CA VAL A 136 19.43 -17.67 -11.19
C VAL A 136 19.88 -16.36 -10.56
N ASN A 137 19.32 -15.24 -11.00
CA ASN A 137 19.43 -13.97 -10.30
C ASN A 137 18.28 -13.86 -9.29
N TYR A 138 18.58 -14.12 -8.01
CA TYR A 138 17.55 -14.15 -6.98
C TYR A 138 16.89 -12.80 -6.70
N ASP A 139 17.64 -11.69 -6.81
CA ASP A 139 17.06 -10.35 -6.66
C ASP A 139 16.02 -10.09 -7.76
N ALA A 140 16.31 -10.49 -9.00
CA ALA A 140 15.38 -10.40 -10.12
C ALA A 140 14.17 -11.32 -9.94
N LEU A 141 14.35 -12.52 -9.37
CA LEU A 141 13.25 -13.45 -9.07
C LEU A 141 12.29 -12.85 -8.05
N ILE A 142 12.81 -12.38 -6.91
CA ILE A 142 12.00 -11.77 -5.85
C ILE A 142 11.29 -10.54 -6.39
N PHE A 143 11.99 -9.66 -7.12
CA PHE A 143 11.38 -8.49 -7.73
C PHE A 143 10.24 -8.83 -8.70
N SER A 144 10.36 -9.94 -9.44
CA SER A 144 9.33 -10.39 -10.38
C SER A 144 8.09 -10.92 -9.66
N VAL A 145 8.27 -11.70 -8.59
CA VAL A 145 7.17 -12.17 -7.73
C VAL A 145 6.47 -10.99 -7.06
N HIS A 146 7.23 -10.02 -6.56
CA HIS A 146 6.69 -8.79 -5.97
C HIS A 146 5.94 -7.94 -6.99
N THR A 147 6.46 -7.81 -8.21
CA THR A 147 5.78 -7.10 -9.31
C THR A 147 4.45 -7.77 -9.66
N TYR A 148 4.43 -9.10 -9.74
CA TYR A 148 3.20 -9.86 -9.98
C TYR A 148 2.16 -9.64 -8.88
N TYR A 149 2.56 -9.73 -7.61
CA TYR A 149 1.66 -9.50 -6.48
C TYR A 149 1.19 -8.04 -6.41
N ALA A 150 2.08 -7.08 -6.66
CA ALA A 150 1.73 -5.66 -6.75
C ALA A 150 0.70 -5.39 -7.86
N LEU A 151 0.86 -6.00 -9.04
CA LEU A 151 -0.11 -5.87 -10.12
C LEU A 151 -1.50 -6.39 -9.70
N LEU A 152 -1.57 -7.55 -9.06
CA LEU A 152 -2.82 -8.08 -8.52
C LEU A 152 -3.48 -7.14 -7.52
N LEU A 153 -2.70 -6.58 -6.56
CA LEU A 153 -3.21 -5.61 -5.59
C LEU A 153 -3.79 -4.37 -6.27
N LYS A 154 -3.10 -3.83 -7.27
CA LYS A 154 -3.56 -2.65 -8.03
C LYS A 154 -4.84 -2.92 -8.79
N LEU A 155 -4.96 -4.08 -9.43
CA LEU A 155 -6.16 -4.49 -10.15
C LEU A 155 -7.36 -4.66 -9.19
N ILE A 156 -7.14 -5.30 -8.03
CA ILE A 156 -8.17 -5.44 -6.99
C ILE A 156 -8.58 -4.06 -6.46
N ALA A 157 -7.61 -3.20 -6.13
CA ALA A 157 -7.87 -1.85 -5.62
C ALA A 157 -8.59 -0.97 -6.63
N ALA A 158 -8.22 -1.04 -7.90
CA ALA A 158 -8.92 -0.33 -8.97
C ALA A 158 -10.36 -0.82 -9.10
N GLU A 159 -10.60 -2.13 -9.05
CA GLU A 159 -11.96 -2.67 -9.09
C GLU A 159 -12.79 -2.19 -7.89
N ILE A 160 -12.23 -2.14 -6.68
CA ILE A 160 -12.88 -1.58 -5.48
C ILE A 160 -13.26 -0.12 -5.72
N VAL A 161 -12.34 0.69 -6.23
CA VAL A 161 -12.60 2.10 -6.53
C VAL A 161 -13.69 2.26 -7.59
N TYR A 162 -13.76 1.38 -8.59
CA TYR A 162 -14.85 1.41 -9.57
C TYR A 162 -16.21 1.05 -8.98
N LEU A 163 -16.24 0.11 -8.02
CA LEU A 163 -17.47 -0.27 -7.32
C LEU A 163 -18.05 0.90 -6.50
N TYR A 164 -17.19 1.68 -5.84
CA TYR A 164 -17.61 2.78 -4.96
C TYR A 164 -17.57 4.18 -5.58
N GLY A 165 -16.80 4.34 -6.67
CA GLY A 165 -16.52 5.60 -7.33
C GLY A 165 -17.67 6.09 -8.21
N GLY A 166 -18.29 7.21 -7.81
CA GLY A 166 -19.07 8.06 -8.71
C GLY A 166 -20.48 7.58 -9.07
N GLY A 167 -21.11 6.71 -8.28
CA GLY A 167 -22.51 6.31 -8.46
C GLY A 167 -22.83 5.65 -9.81
N LYS A 168 -21.81 5.24 -10.56
CA LYS A 168 -21.90 4.57 -11.86
C LYS A 168 -21.87 3.07 -11.63
N PHE A 169 -22.99 2.57 -11.13
CA PHE A 169 -23.33 1.16 -11.15
C PHE A 169 -22.98 0.58 -12.53
N TYR A 170 -22.43 -0.64 -12.56
CA TYR A 170 -22.08 -1.43 -13.76
C TYR A 170 -20.72 -1.22 -14.44
N ARG A 171 -19.83 -0.39 -13.90
CA ARG A 171 -18.45 -0.32 -14.43
C ARG A 171 -17.49 -1.21 -13.65
N SER A 172 -16.50 -1.73 -14.36
CA SER A 172 -15.45 -2.61 -13.85
C SER A 172 -14.17 -2.17 -14.52
N TYR A 173 -13.13 -1.90 -13.73
CA TYR A 173 -11.82 -1.56 -14.28
C TYR A 173 -11.31 -2.71 -15.13
N ILE A 174 -11.52 -3.93 -14.66
CA ILE A 174 -11.11 -5.14 -15.36
C ILE A 174 -11.78 -5.26 -16.73
N ALA A 175 -13.08 -4.95 -16.82
CA ALA A 175 -13.77 -4.92 -18.10
C ALA A 175 -13.28 -3.80 -19.03
N GLU A 176 -12.97 -2.62 -18.51
CA GLU A 176 -12.40 -1.52 -19.30
C GLU A 176 -11.00 -1.86 -19.83
N LEU A 177 -10.18 -2.52 -19.01
CA LEU A 177 -8.84 -2.99 -19.39
C LEU A 177 -8.91 -4.06 -20.49
N ASP A 178 -9.78 -5.05 -20.35
CA ASP A 178 -9.95 -6.12 -21.34
C ASP A 178 -10.57 -5.61 -22.66
N ASP A 179 -11.50 -4.66 -22.60
CA ASP A 179 -12.06 -3.99 -23.79
C ASP A 179 -11.00 -3.14 -24.51
N ALA A 180 -10.16 -2.42 -23.76
CA ALA A 180 -9.06 -1.65 -24.33
C ALA A 180 -8.06 -2.57 -25.07
N TYR A 181 -7.73 -3.71 -24.48
CA TYR A 181 -6.89 -4.72 -25.11
C TYR A 181 -7.55 -5.34 -26.35
N SER A 182 -8.81 -5.75 -26.24
CA SER A 182 -9.55 -6.39 -27.34
C SER A 182 -9.71 -5.47 -28.56
N ARG A 183 -9.83 -4.16 -28.35
CA ARG A 183 -10.02 -3.18 -29.44
C ARG A 183 -8.72 -2.65 -30.04
N ARG A 184 -7.68 -2.45 -29.23
CA ARG A 184 -6.46 -1.72 -29.63
C ARG A 184 -5.17 -2.49 -29.36
N GLY A 185 -5.26 -3.75 -28.93
CA GLY A 185 -4.12 -4.61 -28.64
C GLY A 185 -3.22 -4.01 -27.56
N LEU A 186 -1.90 -4.20 -27.74
CA LEU A 186 -0.84 -3.72 -26.86
C LEU A 186 -0.99 -2.24 -26.48
N GLU A 187 -1.26 -1.35 -27.43
CA GLU A 187 -1.32 0.10 -27.17
C GLU A 187 -2.51 0.46 -26.27
N GLY A 188 -3.68 -0.15 -26.51
CA GLY A 188 -4.86 0.06 -25.67
C GLY A 188 -4.65 -0.39 -24.23
N LEU A 189 -4.04 -1.56 -24.04
CA LEU A 189 -3.69 -2.07 -22.72
C LEU A 189 -2.64 -1.18 -22.04
N LYS A 190 -1.62 -0.75 -22.79
CA LYS A 190 -0.55 0.11 -22.27
C LYS A 190 -1.10 1.44 -21.75
N GLU A 191 -1.98 2.10 -22.49
CA GLU A 191 -2.63 3.34 -22.04
C GLU A 191 -3.46 3.11 -20.77
N ALA A 192 -4.26 2.04 -20.71
CA ALA A 192 -5.09 1.73 -19.54
C ALA A 192 -4.26 1.41 -18.29
N LEU A 193 -3.14 0.69 -18.46
CA LEU A 193 -2.20 0.42 -17.38
C LEU A 193 -1.39 1.67 -17.00
N GLN A 194 -1.07 2.56 -17.93
CA GLN A 194 -0.45 3.86 -17.62
C GLN A 194 -1.37 4.75 -16.76
N ASP A 195 -2.68 4.77 -17.06
CA ASP A 195 -3.66 5.49 -16.24
C ASP A 195 -3.79 4.88 -14.84
N LEU A 196 -3.73 3.54 -14.74
CA LEU A 196 -3.67 2.85 -13.46
C LEU A 196 -2.41 3.24 -12.69
N GLU A 197 -1.22 2.99 -13.25
CA GLU A 197 0.09 3.16 -12.60
C GLU A 197 0.42 4.62 -12.25
N SER A 198 -0.24 5.58 -12.88
CA SER A 198 -0.15 7.01 -12.50
C SER A 198 -1.08 7.41 -11.35
N GLY A 199 -1.92 6.50 -10.86
CA GLY A 199 -2.96 6.79 -9.87
C GLY A 199 -4.21 7.45 -10.45
N GLY A 200 -4.30 7.60 -11.78
CA GLY A 200 -5.37 8.32 -12.47
C GLY A 200 -6.76 7.78 -12.14
N VAL A 201 -6.91 6.45 -12.06
CA VAL A 201 -8.16 5.78 -11.67
C VAL A 201 -8.63 6.22 -10.27
N PHE A 202 -7.73 6.19 -9.30
CA PHE A 202 -8.00 6.51 -7.89
C PHE A 202 -8.37 7.99 -7.70
N LYS A 203 -7.62 8.87 -8.37
CA LYS A 203 -7.85 10.31 -8.35
C LYS A 203 -9.19 10.70 -8.99
N LYS A 204 -9.49 10.18 -10.19
CA LYS A 204 -10.71 10.55 -10.94
C LYS A 204 -11.99 10.06 -10.27
N LEU A 205 -11.95 8.88 -9.65
CA LEU A 205 -13.17 8.22 -9.15
C LEU A 205 -13.45 8.49 -7.67
N MET A 206 -12.41 8.65 -6.86
CA MET A 206 -12.53 8.78 -5.39
C MET A 206 -11.67 9.90 -4.81
N ASN A 207 -11.05 10.76 -5.63
CA ASN A 207 -10.14 11.84 -5.20
C ASN A 207 -8.96 11.36 -4.34
N ILE A 208 -8.56 10.10 -4.44
CA ILE A 208 -7.41 9.55 -3.70
C ILE A 208 -6.15 9.94 -4.46
N GLU A 209 -5.32 10.78 -3.85
CA GLU A 209 -4.11 11.33 -4.49
C GLU A 209 -2.91 10.39 -4.37
N ASN A 210 -2.80 9.61 -3.27
CA ASN A 210 -1.55 8.95 -2.91
C ASN A 210 -1.51 7.41 -3.02
N PHE A 211 -2.49 6.76 -3.63
CA PHE A 211 -2.58 5.29 -3.63
C PHE A 211 -1.31 4.63 -4.19
N LEU A 212 -0.86 5.06 -5.39
CA LEU A 212 0.33 4.55 -6.09
C LEU A 212 1.55 5.48 -6.00
N GLU A 213 1.58 6.34 -5.00
CA GLU A 213 2.73 7.21 -4.81
C GLU A 213 4.01 6.43 -4.47
N GLY A 214 5.06 6.68 -5.26
CA GLY A 214 6.38 6.07 -5.05
C GLY A 214 6.47 4.62 -5.50
N ASP A 215 5.70 4.23 -6.52
CA ASP A 215 5.58 2.83 -6.93
C ASP A 215 6.70 2.33 -7.87
N TYR A 216 7.50 1.41 -7.34
CA TYR A 216 8.61 0.75 -8.03
C TYR A 216 8.17 -0.34 -9.01
N PHE A 217 6.93 -0.84 -8.89
CA PHE A 217 6.43 -2.00 -9.63
C PHE A 217 5.73 -1.62 -10.94
N SER A 218 5.91 -0.38 -11.42
CA SER A 218 5.40 0.13 -12.70
C SER A 218 6.40 -0.03 -13.86
N TRP A 219 7.55 -0.67 -13.62
CA TRP A 219 8.67 -0.83 -14.57
C TRP A 219 8.29 -1.68 -15.80
N TYR A 220 7.34 -2.61 -15.65
CA TYR A 220 6.94 -3.51 -16.73
C TYR A 220 6.35 -2.72 -17.92
N LEU A 221 5.84 -1.51 -17.70
CA LEU A 221 5.36 -0.62 -18.78
C LEU A 221 6.46 -0.18 -19.74
N ASP A 222 7.71 -0.12 -19.27
CA ASP A 222 8.87 0.31 -20.06
C ASP A 222 9.31 -0.79 -21.04
N VAL A 223 8.98 -2.05 -20.73
CA VAL A 223 9.39 -3.25 -21.48
C VAL A 223 8.20 -4.09 -21.97
N LEU A 224 6.99 -3.52 -21.91
CA LEU A 224 5.74 -4.18 -22.26
C LEU A 224 5.73 -4.51 -23.76
N ASP A 225 5.56 -5.79 -24.06
CA ASP A 225 5.40 -6.35 -25.40
C ASP A 225 4.13 -7.19 -25.48
N ASP A 226 3.86 -7.79 -26.64
CA ASP A 226 2.65 -8.59 -26.86
C ASP A 226 2.54 -9.79 -25.90
N GLU A 227 3.66 -10.47 -25.59
CA GLU A 227 3.67 -11.59 -24.64
C GLU A 227 3.22 -11.15 -23.24
N LEU A 228 3.82 -10.08 -22.71
CA LEU A 228 3.41 -9.55 -21.41
C LEU A 228 2.00 -8.98 -21.43
N ALA A 229 1.60 -8.33 -22.52
CA ALA A 229 0.26 -7.77 -22.67
C ALA A 229 -0.81 -8.88 -22.63
N ASP A 230 -0.61 -9.96 -23.38
CA ASP A 230 -1.49 -11.14 -23.37
C ASP A 230 -1.62 -11.74 -21.97
N LEU A 231 -0.49 -11.88 -21.26
CA LEU A 231 -0.49 -12.42 -19.91
C LEU A 231 -1.18 -11.49 -18.91
N ILE A 232 -0.98 -10.18 -18.98
CA ILE A 232 -1.65 -9.23 -18.07
C ILE A 232 -3.15 -9.15 -18.37
N ALA A 233 -3.56 -9.18 -19.64
CA ALA A 233 -4.97 -9.20 -20.02
C ALA A 233 -5.66 -10.48 -19.53
N GLU A 234 -4.99 -11.64 -19.63
CA GLU A 234 -5.50 -12.90 -19.11
C GLU A 234 -5.59 -12.92 -17.57
N LEU A 235 -4.62 -12.31 -16.88
CA LEU A 235 -4.68 -12.11 -15.42
C LEU A 235 -5.93 -11.31 -15.04
N ALA A 236 -6.17 -10.21 -15.76
CA ALA A 236 -7.33 -9.35 -15.54
C ALA A 236 -8.64 -10.12 -15.80
N ARG A 237 -8.78 -10.83 -16.93
CA ARG A 237 -9.97 -11.65 -17.23
C ARG A 237 -10.25 -12.68 -16.14
N ARG A 238 -9.24 -13.34 -15.59
CA ARG A 238 -9.40 -14.28 -14.47
C ARG A 238 -9.91 -13.59 -13.22
N LEU A 239 -9.48 -12.35 -12.96
CA LEU A 239 -9.98 -11.56 -11.84
C LEU A 239 -11.44 -11.11 -12.05
N ALA A 240 -11.87 -10.92 -13.31
CA ALA A 240 -13.26 -10.58 -13.64
C ALA A 240 -14.29 -11.63 -13.18
N ASP A 241 -13.86 -12.89 -13.06
CA ASP A 241 -14.68 -13.99 -12.55
C ASP A 241 -15.00 -13.85 -11.06
N TYR A 242 -14.28 -13.00 -10.30
CA TYR A 242 -14.40 -12.89 -8.86
C TYR A 242 -15.34 -11.77 -8.42
N GLU A 243 -16.05 -11.99 -7.32
CA GLU A 243 -16.87 -10.95 -6.68
C GLU A 243 -16.02 -10.12 -5.71
N VAL A 244 -15.38 -9.08 -6.24
CA VAL A 244 -14.52 -8.16 -5.47
C VAL A 244 -15.31 -7.31 -4.46
N ALA A 245 -16.65 -7.30 -4.51
CA ALA A 245 -17.49 -6.65 -3.51
C ALA A 245 -17.66 -7.45 -2.20
N THR A 246 -17.40 -8.76 -2.20
CA THR A 246 -17.60 -9.62 -1.02
C THR A 246 -16.85 -9.20 0.27
N PRO A 247 -15.63 -8.61 0.23
CA PRO A 247 -14.84 -8.31 1.44
C PRO A 247 -15.41 -7.22 2.35
N GLN A 248 -16.49 -6.56 1.94
CA GLN A 248 -17.07 -5.38 2.60
C GLN A 248 -17.90 -5.75 3.85
N LEU A 249 -18.32 -7.02 3.96
CA LEU A 249 -19.03 -7.51 5.15
C LEU A 249 -18.06 -7.82 6.31
N GLU A 250 -16.76 -8.00 6.03
CA GLU A 250 -15.71 -8.35 6.99
C GLU A 250 -14.33 -7.83 6.50
N PRO A 251 -13.92 -6.59 6.84
CA PRO A 251 -12.58 -6.08 6.54
C PRO A 251 -11.44 -6.99 7.04
N GLU A 252 -11.69 -7.76 8.10
CA GLU A 252 -10.76 -8.77 8.61
C GLU A 252 -10.58 -9.96 7.67
N PHE A 253 -11.62 -10.34 6.91
CA PHE A 253 -11.59 -11.41 5.91
C PHE A 253 -10.82 -10.96 4.66
N ALA A 254 -11.02 -9.70 4.24
CA ALA A 254 -10.26 -9.04 3.18
C ALA A 254 -8.75 -9.06 3.42
N ARG A 255 -8.34 -8.76 4.66
CA ARG A 255 -6.92 -8.76 5.06
C ARG A 255 -6.32 -10.15 5.03
N ASP A 256 -7.00 -11.15 5.61
CA ASP A 256 -6.50 -12.54 5.64
C ASP A 256 -6.30 -13.08 4.21
N LEU A 257 -7.16 -12.66 3.28
CA LEU A 257 -7.06 -13.01 1.87
C LEU A 257 -5.76 -12.54 1.21
N LEU A 258 -5.46 -11.25 1.27
CA LEU A 258 -4.24 -10.70 0.66
C LEU A 258 -2.97 -11.22 1.35
N LYS A 259 -3.00 -11.32 2.68
CA LYS A 259 -1.93 -11.92 3.49
C LYS A 259 -1.61 -13.34 3.05
N ARG A 260 -2.62 -14.21 2.91
CA ARG A 260 -2.39 -15.60 2.52
C ARG A 260 -1.94 -15.74 1.07
N LEU A 261 -2.44 -14.92 0.17
CA LEU A 261 -1.97 -14.91 -1.22
C LEU A 261 -0.46 -14.62 -1.27
N TYR A 262 0.00 -13.59 -0.57
CA TYR A 262 1.42 -13.28 -0.48
C TYR A 262 2.24 -14.40 0.19
N GLN A 263 1.77 -14.95 1.32
CA GLN A 263 2.45 -16.03 2.03
C GLN A 263 2.67 -17.30 1.19
N ASN A 264 1.84 -17.52 0.18
CA ASN A 264 1.99 -18.63 -0.76
C ASN A 264 2.83 -18.26 -1.98
N LEU A 265 2.88 -16.98 -2.38
CA LEU A 265 3.70 -16.52 -3.51
C LEU A 265 5.18 -16.36 -3.11
N VAL A 266 5.44 -16.04 -1.84
CA VAL A 266 6.77 -15.74 -1.31
C VAL A 266 7.21 -16.80 -0.27
N PRO A 267 8.40 -17.40 -0.43
CA PRO A 267 8.96 -18.40 0.48
C PRO A 267 8.98 -18.01 1.96
N SER A 268 8.99 -19.00 2.84
CA SER A 268 8.88 -18.78 4.28
C SER A 268 10.15 -18.18 4.89
N ASP A 269 11.32 -18.68 4.48
CA ASP A 269 12.64 -18.16 4.83
C ASP A 269 12.82 -16.68 4.44
N LEU A 270 12.37 -16.29 3.25
CA LEU A 270 12.39 -14.92 2.77
C LEU A 270 11.47 -14.03 3.61
N ARG A 271 10.24 -14.49 3.89
CA ARG A 271 9.31 -13.78 4.79
C ARG A 271 9.86 -13.64 6.22
N HIS A 272 10.54 -14.66 6.74
CA HIS A 272 11.18 -14.60 8.05
C HIS A 272 12.29 -13.54 8.11
N ARG A 273 13.15 -13.48 7.08
CA ARG A 273 14.23 -12.46 7.01
C ARG A 273 13.73 -11.06 6.70
N LEU A 274 12.58 -10.95 6.06
CA LEU A 274 11.86 -9.70 5.89
C LEU A 274 11.38 -9.09 7.22
N GLY A 275 11.45 -9.83 8.33
CA GLY A 275 10.73 -9.46 9.55
C GLY A 275 9.21 -9.49 9.35
N GLU A 276 8.73 -9.97 8.19
CA GLU A 276 7.33 -10.09 7.80
C GLU A 276 6.70 -11.34 8.40
N TYR A 277 6.90 -11.55 9.70
CA TYR A 277 5.93 -12.31 10.48
C TYR A 277 4.68 -11.46 10.51
N TYR A 278 3.79 -11.70 9.53
CA TYR A 278 2.47 -11.10 9.53
C TYR A 278 1.85 -11.34 10.90
N THR A 279 1.72 -10.26 11.67
CA THR A 279 1.21 -10.31 13.02
C THR A 279 -0.09 -11.10 13.01
N PRO A 280 -0.18 -12.20 13.77
CA PRO A 280 -1.43 -12.93 13.90
C PRO A 280 -2.51 -11.98 14.40
N ASP A 281 -3.71 -12.07 13.85
CA ASP A 281 -4.80 -11.15 14.15
C ASP A 281 -5.13 -11.12 15.65
N TRP A 282 -5.06 -12.29 16.31
CA TRP A 282 -5.27 -12.41 17.75
C TRP A 282 -4.23 -11.63 18.55
N LEU A 283 -2.96 -11.62 18.12
CA LEU A 283 -1.88 -10.93 18.82
C LEU A 283 -2.02 -9.42 18.66
N ALA A 284 -2.29 -8.96 17.44
CA ALA A 284 -2.54 -7.55 17.18
C ALA A 284 -3.79 -7.05 17.93
N SER A 285 -4.87 -7.84 17.95
CA SER A 285 -6.08 -7.54 18.72
C SER A 285 -5.78 -7.44 20.21
N TYR A 286 -5.07 -8.43 20.77
CA TYR A 286 -4.67 -8.48 22.17
C TYR A 286 -3.84 -7.25 22.56
N LEU A 287 -2.81 -6.90 21.77
CA LEU A 287 -1.98 -5.73 22.05
C LEU A 287 -2.78 -4.42 22.04
N LEU A 288 -3.71 -4.26 21.09
CA LEU A 288 -4.61 -3.10 21.07
C LEU A 288 -5.51 -3.06 22.31
N ASP A 289 -5.92 -4.20 22.86
CA ASP A 289 -6.71 -4.25 24.10
C ASP A 289 -5.87 -3.84 25.32
N GLU A 290 -4.65 -4.37 25.43
CA GLU A 290 -3.72 -4.09 26.54
C GLU A 290 -3.33 -2.61 26.62
N VAL A 291 -3.21 -1.92 25.48
CA VAL A 291 -2.92 -0.48 25.45
C VAL A 291 -4.16 0.41 25.67
N GLY A 292 -5.33 -0.18 25.93
CA GLY A 292 -6.55 0.56 26.21
C GLY A 292 -7.36 0.96 24.97
N LEU A 293 -7.10 0.36 23.81
CA LEU A 293 -7.82 0.62 22.55
C LEU A 293 -8.86 -0.46 22.20
N SER A 294 -9.28 -1.28 23.18
CA SER A 294 -10.41 -2.21 23.05
C SER A 294 -11.72 -1.46 22.78
N LEU A 295 -12.69 -2.10 22.12
CA LEU A 295 -14.02 -1.50 21.91
C LEU A 295 -14.68 -1.04 23.22
N GLU A 296 -14.58 -1.82 24.30
CA GLU A 296 -15.12 -1.45 25.63
C GLU A 296 -14.49 -0.16 26.16
N ASN A 297 -13.15 -0.04 26.09
CA ASN A 297 -12.45 1.18 26.45
C ASN A 297 -12.84 2.38 25.58
N LEU A 298 -13.05 2.19 24.28
CA LEU A 298 -13.52 3.26 23.38
C LEU A 298 -14.94 3.71 23.75
N LEU A 299 -15.85 2.78 24.01
CA LEU A 299 -17.21 3.07 24.48
C LEU A 299 -17.20 3.87 25.78
N ARG A 300 -16.41 3.44 26.76
CA ARG A 300 -16.23 4.16 28.04
C ARG A 300 -15.67 5.56 27.85
N MET A 301 -14.71 5.73 26.93
CA MET A 301 -14.12 7.04 26.63
C MET A 301 -15.13 7.97 25.96
N GLY A 302 -16.08 7.42 25.20
CA GLY A 302 -17.14 8.11 24.51
C GLY A 302 -18.36 8.50 25.35
N GLU A 303 -18.43 8.08 26.62
CA GLU A 303 -19.60 8.31 27.48
C GLU A 303 -19.91 9.81 27.70
N GLU A 304 -18.87 10.63 27.88
CA GLU A 304 -19.01 12.08 28.06
C GLU A 304 -18.93 12.85 26.73
N ASP A 305 -18.07 12.39 25.81
CA ASP A 305 -17.85 13.00 24.51
C ASP A 305 -17.72 11.93 23.42
N PRO A 306 -18.77 11.73 22.58
CA PRO A 306 -18.77 10.71 21.55
C PRO A 306 -17.67 10.86 20.50
N LEU A 307 -17.06 12.03 20.32
CA LEU A 307 -16.02 12.25 19.31
C LEU A 307 -14.61 11.90 19.83
N LYS A 308 -14.42 11.93 21.14
CA LYS A 308 -13.11 11.74 21.78
C LYS A 308 -12.39 10.45 21.37
N PRO A 309 -13.04 9.27 21.23
CA PRO A 309 -12.36 8.07 20.75
C PRO A 309 -11.86 8.17 19.30
N LEU A 310 -12.54 8.96 18.46
CA LEU A 310 -12.16 9.16 17.05
C LEU A 310 -10.97 10.13 16.91
N GLU A 311 -10.76 11.01 17.90
CA GLU A 311 -9.66 11.97 17.93
C GLU A 311 -8.29 11.34 18.24
N LEU A 312 -8.27 10.12 18.80
CA LEU A 312 -7.05 9.42 19.16
C LEU A 312 -6.15 9.16 17.95
N ARG A 313 -4.93 9.66 18.00
CA ARG A 313 -3.91 9.47 16.95
C ARG A 313 -3.07 8.24 17.26
N VAL A 314 -3.13 7.25 16.38
CA VAL A 314 -2.44 5.96 16.50
C VAL A 314 -1.47 5.79 15.35
N LEU A 315 -0.22 5.43 15.67
CA LEU A 315 0.83 5.14 14.71
C LEU A 315 1.27 3.68 14.81
N ASP A 316 1.33 2.98 13.67
CA ASP A 316 2.16 1.79 13.50
C ASP A 316 3.44 2.14 12.71
N PRO A 317 4.63 2.17 13.33
CA PRO A 317 5.87 2.66 12.72
C PRO A 317 6.56 1.63 11.80
N ALA A 318 6.06 0.40 11.75
CA ALA A 318 6.54 -0.68 10.88
C ALA A 318 5.34 -1.54 10.47
N CYS A 319 4.40 -0.91 9.77
CA CYS A 319 3.03 -1.39 9.68
C CYS A 319 2.85 -2.66 8.83
N GLY A 320 3.86 -3.04 8.03
CA GLY A 320 3.78 -4.20 7.14
C GLY A 320 2.56 -4.08 6.23
N SER A 321 1.70 -5.09 6.26
CA SER A 321 0.42 -5.09 5.55
C SER A 321 -0.72 -4.29 6.20
N GLY A 322 -0.46 -3.57 7.30
CA GLY A 322 -1.43 -2.72 7.99
C GLY A 322 -2.35 -3.45 8.97
N THR A 323 -1.91 -4.57 9.57
CA THR A 323 -2.77 -5.40 10.44
C THR A 323 -3.36 -4.61 11.62
N PHE A 324 -2.51 -3.88 12.37
CA PHE A 324 -2.96 -3.05 13.50
C PHE A 324 -3.90 -1.94 13.04
N LEU A 325 -3.57 -1.28 11.93
CA LEU A 325 -4.38 -0.20 11.36
C LEU A 325 -5.80 -0.68 11.05
N VAL A 326 -5.94 -1.79 10.32
CA VAL A 326 -7.25 -2.33 9.92
C VAL A 326 -8.06 -2.80 11.13
N LEU A 327 -7.43 -3.47 12.11
CA LEU A 327 -8.13 -3.86 13.34
C LEU A 327 -8.65 -2.65 14.11
N TYR A 328 -7.83 -1.61 14.23
CA TYR A 328 -8.23 -0.40 14.93
C TYR A 328 -9.33 0.35 14.18
N ILE A 329 -9.23 0.46 12.85
CA ILE A 329 -10.31 1.00 12.00
C ILE A 329 -11.61 0.22 12.21
N SER A 330 -11.56 -1.12 12.27
CA SER A 330 -12.75 -1.94 12.54
C SER A 330 -13.38 -1.62 13.90
N ARG A 331 -12.57 -1.41 14.95
CA ARG A 331 -13.07 -0.98 16.27
C ARG A 331 -13.73 0.40 16.20
N LEU A 332 -13.10 1.36 15.52
CA LEU A 332 -13.67 2.70 15.32
C LEU A 332 -14.95 2.66 14.50
N ARG A 333 -15.06 1.78 13.50
CA ARG A 333 -16.30 1.56 12.74
C ARG A 333 -17.44 1.06 13.63
N ARG A 334 -17.19 0.03 14.45
CA ARG A 334 -18.19 -0.49 15.38
C ARG A 334 -18.64 0.57 16.39
N TYR A 335 -17.69 1.31 16.95
CA TYR A 335 -17.97 2.43 17.83
C TYR A 335 -18.83 3.50 17.11
N ALA A 336 -18.44 3.95 15.92
CA ALA A 336 -19.19 4.93 15.16
C ALA A 336 -20.59 4.44 14.76
N GLU A 337 -20.76 3.14 14.51
CA GLU A 337 -22.07 2.54 14.26
C GLU A 337 -23.01 2.63 15.46
N GLU A 338 -22.52 2.36 16.67
CA GLU A 338 -23.29 2.44 17.92
C GLU A 338 -23.65 3.90 18.29
N HIS A 339 -22.85 4.87 17.85
CA HIS A 339 -23.00 6.29 18.16
C HIS A 339 -23.53 7.15 16.99
N PHE A 340 -23.90 6.55 15.86
CA PHE A 340 -24.40 7.24 14.65
C PHE A 340 -23.41 8.28 14.06
N LEU A 341 -22.11 7.97 14.08
CA LEU A 341 -21.01 8.84 13.63
C LEU A 341 -20.37 8.37 12.30
N GLN A 342 -21.05 7.54 11.50
CA GLN A 342 -20.47 6.95 10.29
C GLN A 342 -20.04 8.01 9.26
N ASP A 343 -20.82 9.09 9.11
CA ASP A 343 -20.59 10.13 8.11
C ASP A 343 -19.32 10.95 8.41
N THR A 344 -18.91 11.06 9.68
CA THR A 344 -17.72 11.82 10.11
C THR A 344 -16.50 10.92 10.33
N LEU A 345 -16.71 9.61 10.54
CA LEU A 345 -15.66 8.64 10.83
C LEU A 345 -14.49 8.69 9.84
N VAL A 346 -14.78 8.81 8.55
CA VAL A 346 -13.77 8.79 7.49
C VAL A 346 -12.70 9.87 7.68
N SER A 347 -13.12 11.08 8.06
CA SER A 347 -12.20 12.20 8.28
C SER A 347 -11.26 11.91 9.45
N TYR A 348 -11.79 11.35 10.55
CA TYR A 348 -10.98 10.98 11.71
C TYR A 348 -10.00 9.86 11.38
N VAL A 349 -10.49 8.79 10.72
CA VAL A 349 -9.66 7.64 10.34
C VAL A 349 -8.48 8.08 9.47
N LEU A 350 -8.73 8.86 8.41
CA LEU A 350 -7.70 9.33 7.48
C LEU A 350 -6.66 10.27 8.14
N ASN A 351 -7.04 10.99 9.21
CA ASN A 351 -6.14 11.91 9.91
C ASN A 351 -5.36 11.26 11.05
N ASN A 352 -5.94 10.22 11.68
CA ASN A 352 -5.50 9.75 12.99
C ASN A 352 -4.94 8.33 12.99
N VAL A 353 -5.25 7.47 12.02
CA VAL A 353 -4.74 6.09 11.96
C VAL A 353 -3.64 6.01 10.90
N VAL A 354 -2.37 6.06 11.33
CA VAL A 354 -1.22 6.26 10.43
C VAL A 354 -0.27 5.05 10.46
N GLY A 355 0.29 4.70 9.30
CA GLY A 355 1.29 3.65 9.16
C GLY A 355 2.55 4.10 8.41
N PHE A 356 3.71 3.64 8.85
CA PHE A 356 4.98 3.77 8.12
C PHE A 356 5.56 2.40 7.83
N ASP A 357 6.20 2.23 6.69
CA ASP A 357 7.01 1.05 6.40
C ASP A 357 8.11 1.37 5.37
N LEU A 358 9.20 0.61 5.38
CA LEU A 358 10.33 0.74 4.45
C LEU A 358 10.17 -0.11 3.19
N ASN A 359 9.35 -1.16 3.22
CA ASN A 359 9.12 -2.03 2.07
C ASN A 359 7.99 -1.46 1.19
N PRO A 360 8.27 -1.10 -0.09
CA PRO A 360 7.26 -0.59 -1.00
C PRO A 360 6.06 -1.53 -1.19
N LEU A 361 6.28 -2.85 -1.16
CA LEU A 361 5.21 -3.83 -1.33
C LEU A 361 4.32 -3.92 -0.10
N ALA A 362 4.90 -3.81 1.10
CA ALA A 362 4.17 -3.76 2.35
C ALA A 362 3.27 -2.52 2.39
N VAL A 363 3.81 -1.35 2.05
CA VAL A 363 3.05 -0.09 1.93
C VAL A 363 1.88 -0.22 0.96
N LEU A 364 2.10 -0.79 -0.24
CA LEU A 364 1.03 -1.00 -1.21
C LEU A 364 -0.05 -1.95 -0.68
N THR A 365 0.37 -3.02 0.02
CA THR A 365 -0.55 -3.97 0.67
C THR A 365 -1.37 -3.30 1.77
N ALA A 366 -0.71 -2.52 2.63
CA ALA A 366 -1.36 -1.76 3.69
C ALA A 366 -2.33 -0.71 3.14
N ARG A 367 -1.97 0.03 2.07
CA ARG A 367 -2.90 0.95 1.40
C ARG A 367 -4.09 0.24 0.80
N THR A 368 -3.89 -0.94 0.20
CA THR A 368 -4.99 -1.76 -0.34
C THR A 368 -5.93 -2.23 0.77
N ASN A 369 -5.40 -2.77 1.86
CA ASN A 369 -6.17 -3.19 3.03
C ASN A 369 -6.90 -2.02 3.69
N TYR A 370 -6.24 -0.86 3.80
CA TYR A 370 -6.82 0.37 4.33
C TYR A 370 -7.99 0.82 3.46
N LEU A 371 -7.78 0.91 2.14
CA LEU A 371 -8.82 1.24 1.17
C LEU A 371 -10.01 0.28 1.30
N MET A 372 -9.78 -1.03 1.37
CA MET A 372 -10.85 -2.01 1.60
C MET A 372 -11.64 -1.76 2.88
N ALA A 373 -10.96 -1.31 3.95
CA ALA A 373 -11.58 -1.02 5.23
C ALA A 373 -12.38 0.30 5.26
N VAL A 374 -12.19 1.21 4.30
CA VAL A 374 -12.82 2.54 4.30
C VAL A 374 -13.55 2.92 3.00
N ALA A 375 -13.49 2.11 1.94
CA ALA A 375 -13.95 2.48 0.60
C ALA A 375 -15.42 2.95 0.56
N ASP A 376 -16.30 2.32 1.34
CA ASP A 376 -17.71 2.72 1.47
C ASP A 376 -17.89 4.03 2.25
N LEU A 377 -16.97 4.35 3.15
CA LEU A 377 -16.98 5.60 3.92
C LEU A 377 -16.42 6.78 3.11
N LEU A 378 -15.59 6.50 2.09
CA LEU A 378 -14.99 7.54 1.25
C LEU A 378 -16.03 8.36 0.48
N THR A 379 -17.27 7.86 0.31
CA THR A 379 -18.36 8.66 -0.29
C THR A 379 -18.77 9.87 0.56
N TYR A 380 -18.45 9.85 1.86
CA TYR A 380 -18.69 10.97 2.78
C TYR A 380 -17.49 11.94 2.87
N ALA A 381 -16.34 11.58 2.31
CA ALA A 381 -15.16 12.41 2.35
C ALA A 381 -15.30 13.62 1.42
N THR A 382 -14.87 14.79 1.88
CA THR A 382 -14.85 16.03 1.09
C THR A 382 -13.42 16.40 0.70
N GLY A 383 -13.18 16.67 -0.57
CA GLY A 383 -11.88 17.12 -1.08
C GLY A 383 -10.93 15.98 -1.46
N SER A 384 -9.63 16.27 -1.45
CA SER A 384 -8.57 15.31 -1.75
C SER A 384 -8.38 14.33 -0.60
N ILE A 385 -8.29 13.05 -0.93
CA ILE A 385 -8.12 11.95 0.01
C ILE A 385 -6.67 11.47 -0.03
N GLU A 386 -6.09 11.31 1.14
CA GLU A 386 -4.77 10.73 1.33
C GLU A 386 -4.89 9.53 2.26
N ILE A 387 -4.56 8.34 1.79
CA ILE A 387 -4.50 7.15 2.64
C ILE A 387 -3.23 7.25 3.49
N PRO A 388 -3.33 7.30 4.82
CA PRO A 388 -2.22 7.66 5.71
C PRO A 388 -1.23 6.51 5.95
N VAL A 389 -0.72 5.92 4.87
CA VAL A 389 0.32 4.88 4.89
C VAL A 389 1.47 5.32 3.99
N TYR A 390 2.68 5.39 4.53
CA TYR A 390 3.83 6.02 3.87
C TYR A 390 5.03 5.08 3.75
N LEU A 391 5.68 5.14 2.59
CA LEU A 391 7.00 4.57 2.37
C LEU A 391 8.05 5.47 3.04
N ALA A 392 8.46 5.11 4.25
CA ALA A 392 9.33 5.93 5.05
C ALA A 392 10.12 5.10 6.08
N ASP A 393 11.32 5.58 6.38
CA ASP A 393 12.06 5.14 7.56
C ASP A 393 11.50 5.85 8.79
N SER A 394 10.86 5.11 9.70
CA SER A 394 10.30 5.68 10.94
C SER A 394 11.37 6.06 11.98
N ILE A 395 12.61 5.60 11.82
CA ILE A 395 13.73 5.86 12.72
C ILE A 395 14.43 7.15 12.34
N MET A 396 14.83 7.31 11.07
CA MET A 396 15.57 8.50 10.66
C MET A 396 15.53 8.86 9.18
N VAL A 397 15.60 10.17 8.94
CA VAL A 397 16.11 10.74 7.69
C VAL A 397 17.48 11.34 8.00
N GLU A 398 18.51 10.97 7.23
CA GLU A 398 19.89 11.42 7.45
C GLU A 398 19.98 12.95 7.43
N ARG A 399 20.68 13.54 8.41
CA ARG A 399 20.97 14.98 8.45
C ARG A 399 22.44 15.23 8.17
N ARG A 400 22.74 16.19 7.30
CA ARG A 400 24.11 16.63 7.00
C ARG A 400 24.22 18.14 7.03
N THR A 401 25.39 18.64 7.42
CA THR A 401 25.74 20.05 7.25
C THR A 401 26.32 20.23 5.84
N SER A 402 25.65 21.05 5.03
CA SER A 402 26.08 21.43 3.68
C SER A 402 26.60 22.87 3.66
N LEU A 403 27.16 23.29 2.52
CA LEU A 403 27.59 24.68 2.29
C LEU A 403 26.46 25.70 2.42
N VAL A 404 25.20 25.26 2.28
CA VAL A 404 23.99 26.10 2.35
C VAL A 404 23.20 25.92 3.65
N GLY A 405 23.78 25.24 4.64
CA GLY A 405 23.17 24.98 5.95
C GLY A 405 22.85 23.49 6.17
N ASN A 406 22.08 23.19 7.21
CA ASN A 406 21.69 21.81 7.51
C ASN A 406 20.62 21.33 6.54
N VAL A 407 20.86 20.17 5.95
CA VAL A 407 19.95 19.50 5.01
C VAL A 407 19.62 18.10 5.50
N TYR A 408 18.43 17.65 5.18
CA TYR A 408 18.10 16.22 5.17
C TYR A 408 18.52 15.62 3.84
N VAL A 409 19.06 14.40 3.89
CA VAL A 409 19.56 13.67 2.73
C VAL A 409 18.75 12.39 2.58
N LEU A 410 18.09 12.26 1.43
CA LEU A 410 17.44 11.03 1.01
C LEU A 410 18.28 10.35 -0.06
N ARG A 411 18.90 9.22 0.30
CA ARG A 411 19.73 8.44 -0.63
C ARG A 411 18.86 7.54 -1.48
N THR A 412 19.04 7.61 -2.80
CA THR A 412 18.34 6.75 -3.77
C THR A 412 19.29 6.27 -4.85
N SER A 413 18.91 5.24 -5.63
CA SER A 413 19.69 4.86 -6.82
C SER A 413 19.69 5.92 -7.92
N ALA A 414 18.78 6.91 -7.86
CA ALA A 414 18.78 8.09 -8.75
C ALA A 414 19.74 9.20 -8.28
N GLY A 415 20.38 9.02 -7.12
CA GLY A 415 21.24 9.99 -6.47
C GLY A 415 20.66 10.49 -5.14
N ASP A 416 21.42 11.35 -4.47
CA ASP A 416 21.03 11.93 -3.19
C ASP A 416 20.15 13.17 -3.42
N PHE A 417 18.97 13.18 -2.80
CA PHE A 417 18.07 14.33 -2.75
C PHE A 417 18.24 15.06 -1.43
N GLU A 418 18.52 16.36 -1.52
CA GLU A 418 18.75 17.20 -0.35
C GLU A 418 17.59 18.18 -0.16
N VAL A 419 17.10 18.28 1.07
CA VAL A 419 16.03 19.20 1.45
C VAL A 419 16.48 20.00 2.66
N PRO A 420 16.46 21.34 2.64
CA PRO A 420 16.86 22.13 3.81
C PRO A 420 15.99 21.83 5.03
N VAL A 421 16.63 21.67 6.20
CA VAL A 421 15.93 21.36 7.46
C VAL A 421 14.87 22.41 7.79
N SER A 422 15.19 23.68 7.57
CA SER A 422 14.29 24.83 7.79
C SER A 422 13.04 24.84 6.91
N ILE A 423 13.06 24.17 5.75
CA ILE A 423 11.87 24.02 4.89
C ILE A 423 10.89 23.02 5.51
N VAL A 424 11.42 21.91 6.03
CA VAL A 424 10.64 20.87 6.68
C VAL A 424 10.05 21.38 8.00
N GLU A 425 10.87 22.03 8.84
CA GLU A 425 10.44 22.58 10.13
C GLU A 425 9.39 23.70 9.99
N ARG A 426 9.44 24.47 8.90
CA ARG A 426 8.40 25.48 8.58
C ARG A 426 7.15 24.88 7.94
N GLY A 427 7.08 23.56 7.73
CA GLY A 427 5.93 22.90 7.10
C GLY A 427 5.74 23.24 5.62
N LEU A 428 6.76 23.78 4.95
CA LEU A 428 6.67 24.23 3.55
C LEU A 428 6.96 23.12 2.53
N LEU A 429 7.44 21.96 2.98
CA LEU A 429 7.88 20.89 2.07
C LEU A 429 6.76 20.43 1.13
N ALA A 430 5.55 20.19 1.65
CA ALA A 430 4.45 19.66 0.84
C ALA A 430 4.04 20.62 -0.29
N SER A 431 3.92 21.92 0.01
CA SER A 431 3.56 22.94 -0.98
C SER A 431 4.68 23.17 -2.00
N ILE A 432 5.95 23.13 -1.56
CA ILE A 432 7.10 23.23 -2.46
C ILE A 432 7.20 22.02 -3.38
N LEU A 433 6.98 20.79 -2.89
CA LEU A 433 6.97 19.59 -3.75
C LEU A 433 5.81 19.62 -4.75
N ALA A 434 4.66 20.20 -4.39
CA ALA A 434 3.57 20.43 -5.34
C ALA A 434 3.97 21.44 -6.44
N GLU A 435 4.71 22.51 -6.11
CA GLU A 435 5.28 23.41 -7.11
C GLU A 435 6.34 22.74 -7.98
N VAL A 436 7.18 21.88 -7.40
CA VAL A 436 8.15 21.05 -8.14
C VAL A 436 7.44 20.18 -9.16
N ALA A 437 6.43 19.41 -8.74
CA ALA A 437 5.65 18.54 -9.64
C ALA A 437 5.05 19.33 -10.81
N ARG A 438 4.39 20.45 -10.52
CA ARG A 438 3.79 21.32 -11.55
C ARG A 438 4.81 21.89 -12.54
N CYS A 439 5.97 22.31 -12.03
CA CYS A 439 7.04 22.86 -12.87
C CYS A 439 7.69 21.78 -13.75
N LEU A 440 7.83 20.55 -13.24
CA LEU A 440 8.31 19.40 -14.01
C LEU A 440 7.34 19.06 -15.15
N GLU A 441 6.04 18.96 -14.85
CA GLU A 441 4.99 18.71 -15.87
C GLU A 441 5.01 19.77 -16.98
N SER A 442 5.24 21.02 -16.60
CA SER A 442 5.29 22.16 -17.54
C SER A 442 6.67 22.41 -18.14
N ARG A 443 7.68 21.58 -17.81
CA ARG A 443 9.08 21.68 -18.25
C ARG A 443 9.70 23.07 -18.04
N TYR A 444 9.51 23.67 -16.87
CA TYR A 444 10.08 24.95 -16.53
C TYR A 444 11.61 24.87 -16.41
N SER A 445 12.32 25.94 -16.81
CA SER A 445 13.76 26.05 -16.55
C SER A 445 14.05 26.17 -15.05
N VAL A 446 15.28 25.87 -14.64
CA VAL A 446 15.70 26.02 -13.23
C VAL A 446 15.61 27.47 -12.77
N GLU A 447 15.90 28.42 -13.66
CA GLU A 447 15.81 29.86 -13.39
C GLU A 447 14.36 30.32 -13.22
N ASP A 448 13.43 29.82 -14.04
CA ASP A 448 12.00 30.15 -13.90
C ASP A 448 11.42 29.54 -12.62
N PHE A 449 11.82 28.31 -12.28
CA PHE A 449 11.47 27.67 -11.02
C PHE A 449 11.96 28.50 -9.82
N LYS A 450 13.22 28.98 -9.85
CA LYS A 450 13.76 29.86 -8.80
C LYS A 450 12.93 31.13 -8.63
N ARG A 451 12.65 31.86 -9.71
CA ARG A 451 11.84 33.09 -9.67
C ARG A 451 10.44 32.84 -9.09
N ARG A 452 9.84 31.70 -9.45
CA ARG A 452 8.54 31.27 -8.92
C ARG A 452 8.61 31.04 -7.41
N LEU A 453 9.63 30.34 -6.92
CA LEU A 453 9.81 30.12 -5.49
C LEU A 453 10.07 31.41 -4.71
N GLU A 454 10.90 32.31 -5.24
CA GLU A 454 11.16 33.63 -4.63
C GLU A 454 9.89 34.48 -4.51
N SER A 455 9.01 34.40 -5.52
CA SER A 455 7.73 35.12 -5.50
C SER A 455 6.72 34.50 -4.55
N ALA A 456 6.71 33.19 -4.40
CA ALA A 456 5.68 32.46 -3.65
C ALA A 456 6.05 32.25 -2.17
N TYR A 457 7.34 32.21 -1.84
CA TYR A 457 7.83 31.84 -0.52
C TYR A 457 8.93 32.79 -0.03
N LYS A 458 8.95 33.05 1.27
CA LYS A 458 10.05 33.79 1.92
C LYS A 458 11.22 32.83 2.18
N LEU A 459 12.11 32.72 1.21
CA LEU A 459 13.30 31.85 1.25
C LEU A 459 14.58 32.67 1.39
N ASN A 460 15.56 32.16 2.12
CA ASN A 460 16.91 32.69 2.06
C ASN A 460 17.68 32.15 0.83
N SER A 461 18.83 32.74 0.52
CA SER A 461 19.61 32.36 -0.67
C SER A 461 20.10 30.90 -0.64
N GLY A 462 20.42 30.36 0.54
CA GLY A 462 20.83 28.97 0.72
C GLY A 462 19.68 27.99 0.44
N GLU A 463 18.49 28.27 1.00
CA GLU A 463 17.28 27.48 0.77
C GLU A 463 16.88 27.46 -0.70
N LEU A 464 16.86 28.63 -1.34
CA LEU A 464 16.53 28.73 -2.75
C LEU A 464 17.53 27.96 -3.62
N SER A 465 18.82 28.06 -3.31
CA SER A 465 19.86 27.33 -4.04
C SER A 465 19.70 25.82 -3.90
N ALA A 466 19.47 25.32 -2.68
CA ALA A 466 19.25 23.90 -2.42
C ALA A 466 18.00 23.37 -3.13
N LEU A 467 16.88 24.09 -3.06
CA LEU A 467 15.63 23.70 -3.73
C LEU A 467 15.78 23.74 -5.26
N ALA A 468 16.54 24.68 -5.80
CA ALA A 468 16.83 24.73 -7.23
C ALA A 468 17.75 23.59 -7.68
N GLU A 469 18.70 23.16 -6.85
CA GLU A 469 19.52 21.97 -7.11
C GLU A 469 18.66 20.70 -7.08
N LEU A 470 17.76 20.58 -6.10
CA LEU A 470 16.77 19.51 -6.03
C LEU A 470 15.93 19.46 -7.32
N TYR A 471 15.37 20.60 -7.73
CA TYR A 471 14.59 20.70 -8.97
C TYR A 471 15.42 20.36 -10.20
N ARG A 472 16.66 20.84 -10.30
CA ARG A 472 17.59 20.51 -11.40
C ARG A 472 17.81 19.00 -11.53
N LYS A 473 18.05 18.31 -10.42
CA LYS A 473 18.22 16.84 -10.41
C LYS A 473 16.96 16.14 -10.90
N LEU A 474 15.79 16.55 -10.42
CA LEU A 474 14.50 15.97 -10.83
C LEU A 474 14.18 16.27 -12.31
N LEU A 475 14.47 17.48 -12.79
CA LEU A 475 14.28 17.87 -14.18
C LEU A 475 15.17 17.06 -15.10
N ARG A 476 16.44 16.83 -14.72
CA ARG A 476 17.34 15.96 -15.48
C ARG A 476 16.79 14.53 -15.57
N LEU A 477 16.27 13.99 -14.47
CA LEU A 477 15.64 12.67 -14.48
C LEU A 477 14.40 12.66 -15.39
N GLU A 478 13.62 13.74 -15.44
CA GLU A 478 12.46 13.89 -16.34
C GLU A 478 12.89 13.92 -17.81
N GLU A 479 13.91 14.71 -18.15
CA GLU A 479 14.46 14.81 -19.50
C GLU A 479 15.05 13.48 -19.99
N GLU A 480 15.63 12.70 -19.08
CA GLU A 480 16.14 11.36 -19.35
C GLU A 480 15.04 10.27 -19.36
N GLY A 481 13.77 10.62 -19.11
CA GLY A 481 12.64 9.67 -19.05
C GLY A 481 12.64 8.76 -17.81
N LYS A 482 13.39 9.13 -16.76
CA LYS A 482 13.62 8.37 -15.52
C LYS A 482 12.85 8.92 -14.32
N ASN A 483 12.21 10.08 -14.45
CA ASN A 483 11.39 10.65 -13.40
C ASN A 483 9.91 10.29 -13.56
N ARG A 484 9.34 9.74 -12.48
CA ARG A 484 7.89 9.52 -12.28
C ARG A 484 7.54 9.34 -10.81
N VAL A 485 8.47 8.77 -10.04
CA VAL A 485 8.22 8.36 -8.65
C VAL A 485 8.92 9.25 -7.62
N TRP A 486 9.97 9.98 -8.00
CA TRP A 486 10.91 10.57 -7.05
C TRP A 486 10.33 11.68 -6.20
N VAL A 487 9.46 12.54 -6.75
CA VAL A 487 8.75 13.56 -5.96
C VAL A 487 7.91 12.91 -4.85
N ALA A 488 7.22 11.82 -5.18
CA ALA A 488 6.41 11.07 -4.24
C ALA A 488 7.26 10.32 -3.20
N VAL A 489 8.38 9.73 -3.62
CA VAL A 489 9.37 9.10 -2.72
C VAL A 489 9.92 10.12 -1.72
N ILE A 490 10.25 11.33 -2.18
CA ILE A 490 10.68 12.43 -1.30
C ILE A 490 9.55 12.78 -0.33
N ARG A 491 8.34 13.06 -0.81
CA ARG A 491 7.20 13.40 0.07
C ARG A 491 6.97 12.33 1.15
N ASN A 492 6.97 11.06 0.77
CA ASN A 492 6.72 9.95 1.70
C ASN A 492 7.84 9.81 2.74
N ALA A 493 9.11 9.95 2.34
CA ALA A 493 10.25 9.82 3.24
C ALA A 493 10.22 10.84 4.41
N PHE A 494 9.60 12.00 4.21
CA PHE A 494 9.47 13.03 5.25
C PHE A 494 8.19 12.91 6.09
N ALA A 495 7.28 11.98 5.78
CA ALA A 495 6.03 11.80 6.52
C ALA A 495 6.24 11.60 8.05
N PRO A 496 7.25 10.82 8.52
CA PRO A 496 7.49 10.65 9.96
C PRO A 496 7.79 11.97 10.68
N ILE A 497 8.41 12.93 10.00
CA ILE A 497 8.74 14.24 10.57
C ILE A 497 7.52 15.17 10.53
N LEU A 498 6.72 15.09 9.46
CA LEU A 498 5.61 16.01 9.20
C LEU A 498 4.30 15.64 9.91
N LYS A 499 4.08 14.37 10.27
CA LYS A 499 2.82 13.92 10.89
C LYS A 499 2.68 14.27 12.38
N GLY A 500 3.72 14.80 13.00
CA GLY A 500 3.66 15.33 14.37
C GLY A 500 3.62 14.24 15.44
N ARG A 501 2.86 14.47 16.52
CA ARG A 501 2.79 13.58 17.68
C ARG A 501 1.59 12.64 17.62
N PHE A 502 1.75 11.45 18.18
CA PHE A 502 0.71 10.43 18.29
C PHE A 502 0.45 10.14 19.77
N ASP A 503 -0.79 9.79 20.08
CA ASP A 503 -1.21 9.38 21.43
C ASP A 503 -0.74 7.94 21.71
N TYR A 504 -0.74 7.09 20.68
CA TYR A 504 -0.31 5.71 20.74
C TYR A 504 0.67 5.36 19.62
N VAL A 505 1.69 4.59 19.96
CA VAL A 505 2.59 3.93 19.00
C VAL A 505 2.48 2.43 19.24
N VAL A 506 1.82 1.71 18.32
CA VAL A 506 1.49 0.29 18.47
C VAL A 506 1.76 -0.42 17.16
N GLY A 507 2.55 -1.48 17.21
CA GLY A 507 2.94 -2.25 16.03
C GLY A 507 3.74 -3.49 16.42
N ASN A 508 4.14 -4.27 15.42
CA ASN A 508 5.08 -5.38 15.59
C ASN A 508 6.40 -5.01 14.91
N PRO A 509 7.38 -4.43 15.63
CA PRO A 509 8.62 -3.98 15.02
C PRO A 509 9.41 -5.17 14.42
N PRO A 510 10.15 -4.95 13.33
CA PRO A 510 10.92 -6.02 12.70
C PRO A 510 12.08 -6.45 13.61
N TRP A 511 12.37 -7.74 13.65
CA TRP A 511 13.53 -8.28 14.37
C TRP A 511 14.76 -8.22 13.47
N VAL A 512 15.49 -7.11 13.54
CA VAL A 512 16.71 -6.90 12.75
C VAL A 512 17.93 -6.85 13.65
N ASN A 513 18.89 -7.75 13.43
CA ASN A 513 20.21 -7.62 14.04
C ASN A 513 20.94 -6.44 13.37
N TRP A 514 21.31 -5.45 14.17
CA TRP A 514 21.98 -4.23 13.71
C TRP A 514 23.29 -4.50 12.94
N GLU A 515 23.95 -5.64 13.15
CA GLU A 515 25.15 -6.05 12.39
C GLU A 515 24.84 -6.37 10.91
N ASN A 516 23.61 -6.77 10.61
CA ASN A 516 23.16 -7.14 9.27
C ASN A 516 22.64 -5.93 8.46
N LEU A 517 22.51 -4.76 9.10
CA LEU A 517 22.10 -3.54 8.40
C LEU A 517 23.19 -3.07 7.42
N PRO A 518 22.82 -2.45 6.29
CA PRO A 518 23.78 -1.86 5.36
C PRO A 518 24.76 -0.93 6.07
N GLU A 519 26.05 -1.05 5.77
CA GLU A 519 27.12 -0.28 6.43
C GLU A 519 26.84 1.23 6.44
N ALA A 520 26.47 1.78 5.28
CA ALA A 520 26.10 3.19 5.15
C ALA A 520 24.96 3.60 6.10
N TYR A 521 23.99 2.72 6.34
CA TYR A 521 22.90 2.97 7.28
C TYR A 521 23.40 2.95 8.72
N ARG A 522 24.19 1.92 9.10
CA ARG A 522 24.78 1.79 10.45
C ARG A 522 25.63 2.99 10.82
N GLU A 523 26.40 3.52 9.87
CA GLU A 523 27.19 4.73 10.07
C GLU A 523 26.32 5.96 10.29
N ALA A 524 25.29 6.15 9.46
CA ALA A 524 24.37 7.27 9.56
C ALA A 524 23.56 7.24 10.88
N SER A 525 23.15 6.05 11.34
CA SER A 525 22.34 5.87 12.55
C SER A 525 23.15 5.78 13.84
N ARG A 526 24.49 5.65 13.78
CA ARG A 526 25.36 5.52 14.95
C ARG A 526 25.16 6.61 16.02
N PRO A 527 24.97 7.91 15.68
CA PRO A 527 24.70 8.94 16.68
C PRO A 527 23.41 8.68 17.49
N LEU A 528 22.36 8.13 16.86
CA LEU A 528 21.11 7.77 17.54
C LEU A 528 21.33 6.64 18.54
N TRP A 529 22.08 5.62 18.15
CA TRP A 529 22.38 4.49 19.03
C TRP A 529 23.14 4.91 20.28
N ASN A 530 24.07 5.86 20.14
CA ASN A 530 24.78 6.46 21.27
C ASN A 530 23.85 7.28 22.16
N LEU A 531 22.96 8.08 21.57
CA LEU A 531 21.99 8.89 22.29
C LEU A 531 21.06 8.04 23.17
N TYR A 532 20.59 6.91 22.64
CA TYR A 532 19.72 5.97 23.37
C TYR A 532 20.48 4.92 24.18
N GLY A 533 21.82 5.00 24.24
CA GLY A 533 22.65 4.09 25.03
C GLY A 533 22.73 2.65 24.53
N MET A 534 22.33 2.37 23.29
CA MET A 534 22.35 1.03 22.69
C MET A 534 23.77 0.50 22.40
N SER A 535 24.78 1.39 22.34
CA SER A 535 26.18 1.04 22.12
C SER A 535 26.96 0.68 23.40
N LYS A 536 26.33 0.79 24.58
CA LYS A 536 26.97 0.44 25.85
C LYS A 536 26.91 -1.07 26.06
N VAL A 537 28.05 -1.74 25.98
CA VAL A 537 28.18 -3.14 26.43
C VAL A 537 27.93 -3.17 27.93
N ILE A 538 26.80 -3.72 28.36
CA ILE A 538 26.57 -4.05 29.76
C ILE A 538 27.46 -5.25 30.05
N SER A 539 28.61 -5.03 30.71
CA SER A 539 29.39 -6.12 31.29
C SER A 539 28.54 -6.75 32.38
N ILE A 540 27.87 -7.86 32.07
CA ILE A 540 27.24 -8.69 33.09
C ILE A 540 28.41 -9.40 33.79
N GLY A 541 28.76 -8.89 34.97
CA GLY A 541 29.85 -9.40 35.80
C GLY A 541 29.58 -10.79 36.36
#